data_AF-A0A533URT0-F1
#
_entry.id   AF-A0A533URT0-F1
#
_cell.length_a   1.000
_cell.length_b   1.000
_cell.length_c   1.000
_cell.angle_alpha   90.00
_cell.angle_beta   90.00
_cell.angle_gamma   90.00
#
_symmetry.space_group_name_H-M   'P 1'
#
loop_
_entity.id
_entity.type
_entity.pdbx_description
1 polymer ?
#
loop_
_entity_poly.entity_id
_entity_poly.type
_entity_poly.pdbx_seq_one_letter_code
_entity_poly.pdbx_strand_id
1 'polypeptide(L)'
;MESINFVCLGQTDFVKELGKQGQSSDITTYDSKKDDRIMTYVIPSGFPDKIQPLLTAVNLGEYSIVNVYKLDRFLGEQIVALDLLQLDKGFLLHSYGVESEALKSILKNTVASSFKVEQNIESLKESISSLSSVRRDGPTIIHIDNIFNVKGVGVVVLGILKQGVIKVHNELILFPQKKTVTVKSIQMHDKNVEESHSPARVGLALTGVSFDEITRGDI
;
A
#
# COMPACT_ATOMS: atom_id res chain seq x y z
N MET A 1 4.25 16.91 2.23
CA MET A 1 4.67 15.50 2.18
C MET A 1 3.95 14.77 1.09
N GLU A 2 4.68 14.41 0.05
CA GLU A 2 4.22 13.53 -1.02
C GLU A 2 4.42 12.07 -0.58
N SER A 3 3.46 11.18 -0.85
CA SER A 3 3.62 9.76 -0.52
C SER A 3 3.56 8.87 -1.75
N ILE A 4 4.26 7.74 -1.70
CA ILE A 4 4.18 6.68 -2.71
C ILE A 4 4.11 5.35 -1.97
N ASN A 5 3.11 4.53 -2.30
CA ASN A 5 2.97 3.20 -1.72
C ASN A 5 3.31 2.13 -2.76
N PHE A 6 4.09 1.15 -2.33
CA PHE A 6 4.53 0.01 -3.11
C PHE A 6 3.95 -1.26 -2.51
N VAL A 7 3.40 -2.14 -3.33
CA VAL A 7 3.19 -3.54 -2.94
C VAL A 7 4.41 -4.37 -3.33
N CYS A 8 5.00 -5.08 -2.38
CA CYS A 8 6.16 -5.93 -2.59
C CYS A 8 5.74 -7.40 -2.64
N LEU A 9 6.02 -8.06 -3.76
CA LEU A 9 5.60 -9.43 -4.08
C LEU A 9 6.80 -10.30 -4.44
N GLY A 10 6.60 -11.62 -4.52
CA GLY A 10 7.67 -12.60 -4.64
C GLY A 10 8.50 -12.70 -3.35
N GLN A 11 9.83 -12.69 -3.47
CA GLN A 11 10.73 -12.71 -2.31
C GLN A 11 10.95 -11.29 -1.77
N THR A 12 10.54 -11.02 -0.53
CA THR A 12 10.46 -9.65 0.01
C THR A 12 11.56 -9.27 1.00
N ASP A 13 12.62 -10.07 1.17
CA ASP A 13 13.69 -9.79 2.14
C ASP A 13 14.38 -8.43 1.91
N PHE A 14 14.49 -8.03 0.64
CA PHE A 14 15.11 -6.76 0.22
C PHE A 14 14.41 -5.51 0.80
N VAL A 15 13.14 -5.62 1.20
CA VAL A 15 12.36 -4.47 1.69
C VAL A 15 12.97 -3.91 2.99
N LYS A 16 13.68 -4.73 3.77
CA LYS A 16 14.43 -4.31 4.97
C LYS A 16 15.54 -3.30 4.65
N GLU A 17 16.03 -3.29 3.42
CA GLU A 17 17.03 -2.32 2.94
C GLU A 17 16.39 -1.04 2.38
N LEU A 18 15.08 -1.03 2.18
CA LEU A 18 14.32 0.10 1.63
C LEU A 18 13.67 0.95 2.71
N GLY A 19 13.32 0.37 3.86
CA GLY A 19 12.65 1.09 4.94
C GLY A 19 12.74 0.40 6.29
N LYS A 20 12.20 1.08 7.31
CA LYS A 20 12.09 0.54 8.67
C LYS A 20 10.75 -0.16 8.81
N GLN A 21 10.74 -1.31 9.46
CA GLN A 21 9.50 -2.04 9.72
C GLN A 21 8.56 -1.17 10.57
N GLY A 22 7.35 -0.98 10.07
CA GLY A 22 6.25 -0.33 10.76
C GLY A 22 5.34 -1.36 11.38
N GLN A 23 4.04 -1.23 11.13
CA GLN A 23 3.04 -2.15 11.66
C GLN A 23 3.16 -3.52 10.98
N SER A 24 3.01 -4.59 11.76
CA SER A 24 2.99 -5.96 11.25
C SER A 24 1.76 -6.70 11.76
N SER A 25 1.00 -7.25 10.81
CA SER A 25 -0.18 -8.08 11.03
C SER A 25 -0.23 -9.15 9.93
N ASP A 26 -1.39 -9.39 9.31
CA ASP A 26 -1.43 -10.14 8.06
C ASP A 26 -0.90 -9.34 6.86
N ILE A 27 -0.70 -8.03 7.05
CA ILE A 27 0.08 -7.15 6.20
C ILE A 27 1.17 -6.50 7.05
N THR A 28 2.39 -6.45 6.52
CA THR A 28 3.51 -5.73 7.13
C THR A 28 3.89 -4.53 6.30
N THR A 29 4.02 -3.38 6.94
CA THR A 29 4.52 -2.16 6.30
C THR A 29 5.99 -1.93 6.63
N TYR A 30 6.72 -1.37 5.69
CA TYR A 30 8.02 -0.76 5.89
C TYR A 30 7.96 0.67 5.38
N ASP A 31 8.42 1.61 6.19
CA ASP A 31 8.31 3.03 5.90
C ASP A 31 9.72 3.63 5.79
N SER A 32 9.91 4.47 4.78
CA SER A 32 11.10 5.30 4.67
C SER A 32 10.72 6.74 4.34
N LYS A 33 11.50 7.65 4.88
CA LYS A 33 11.37 9.08 4.62
C LYS A 33 12.64 9.60 4.00
N LYS A 34 12.52 10.22 2.83
CA LYS A 34 13.61 10.94 2.16
C LYS A 34 13.09 12.31 1.74
N ASP A 35 13.74 13.36 2.21
CA ASP A 35 13.32 14.75 2.01
C ASP A 35 11.86 15.00 2.46
N ASP A 36 10.98 15.47 1.57
CA ASP A 36 9.54 15.64 1.82
C ASP A 36 8.69 14.48 1.27
N ARG A 37 9.31 13.32 1.03
CA ARG A 37 8.64 12.13 0.49
C ARG A 37 8.60 10.98 1.49
N ILE A 38 7.43 10.36 1.60
CA ILE A 38 7.20 9.15 2.37
C ILE A 38 7.02 8.00 1.40
N MET A 39 7.81 6.95 1.56
CA MET A 39 7.70 5.72 0.79
C MET A 39 7.23 4.60 1.72
N THR A 40 6.08 4.03 1.41
CA THR A 40 5.49 2.92 2.16
C THR A 40 5.63 1.66 1.32
N TYR A 41 6.20 0.59 1.88
CA TYR A 41 6.31 -0.72 1.23
C TYR A 41 5.43 -1.70 1.98
N VAL A 42 4.52 -2.35 1.28
CA VAL A 42 3.46 -3.18 1.83
C VAL A 42 3.72 -4.63 1.42
N ILE A 43 3.83 -5.53 2.39
CA ILE A 43 4.04 -6.96 2.18
C ILE A 43 2.80 -7.72 2.66
N PRO A 44 2.21 -8.62 1.84
CA PRO A 44 1.10 -9.48 2.26
C PRO A 44 1.61 -10.65 3.12
N SER A 45 1.97 -10.38 4.39
CA SER A 45 2.57 -11.36 5.31
C SER A 45 1.70 -12.59 5.63
N GLY A 46 0.38 -12.49 5.48
CA GLY A 46 -0.55 -13.61 5.65
C GLY A 46 -0.78 -14.44 4.38
N PHE A 47 -0.12 -14.11 3.28
CA PHE A 47 -0.10 -14.93 2.06
C PHE A 47 1.12 -15.86 2.10
N PRO A 48 1.00 -17.15 1.73
CA PRO A 48 -0.07 -17.77 0.95
C PRO A 48 -1.22 -18.40 1.74
N ASP A 49 -1.25 -18.30 3.07
CA ASP A 49 -2.30 -18.95 3.88
C ASP A 49 -3.70 -18.41 3.59
N LYS A 50 -3.79 -17.11 3.28
CA LYS A 50 -5.04 -16.44 2.88
C LYS A 50 -4.80 -15.54 1.66
N ILE A 51 -5.81 -15.46 0.78
CA ILE A 51 -5.81 -14.55 -0.38
C ILE A 51 -6.11 -13.10 0.04
N GLN A 52 -6.90 -12.89 1.09
CA GLN A 52 -7.31 -11.55 1.54
C GLN A 52 -6.13 -10.59 1.79
N PRO A 53 -5.03 -10.98 2.47
CA PRO A 53 -3.86 -10.12 2.64
C PRO A 53 -3.21 -9.71 1.32
N LEU A 54 -3.16 -10.61 0.34
CA LEU A 54 -2.62 -10.32 -0.99
C LEU A 54 -3.45 -9.23 -1.69
N LEU A 55 -4.77 -9.43 -1.79
CA LEU A 55 -5.66 -8.45 -2.44
C LEU A 55 -5.64 -7.11 -1.72
N THR A 56 -5.60 -7.14 -0.39
CA THR A 56 -5.53 -5.92 0.40
C THR A 56 -4.20 -5.21 0.13
N ALA A 57 -3.05 -5.89 0.22
CA ALA A 57 -1.74 -5.30 -0.03
C ALA A 57 -1.60 -4.71 -1.44
N VAL A 58 -2.10 -5.41 -2.47
CA VAL A 58 -2.10 -4.89 -3.85
C VAL A 58 -2.98 -3.65 -3.96
N ASN A 59 -4.16 -3.65 -3.33
CA ASN A 59 -5.03 -2.48 -3.32
C ASN A 59 -4.42 -1.30 -2.55
N LEU A 60 -3.46 -1.52 -1.66
CA LEU A 60 -2.75 -0.47 -0.93
C LEU A 60 -1.63 0.20 -1.75
N GLY A 61 -1.16 -0.42 -2.84
CA GLY A 61 -0.08 0.11 -3.67
C GLY A 61 -0.54 0.97 -4.86
N GLU A 62 0.29 1.94 -5.25
CA GLU A 62 0.24 2.61 -6.56
C GLU A 62 1.27 2.03 -7.54
N TYR A 63 2.29 1.37 -6.99
CA TYR A 63 3.32 0.66 -7.74
C TYR A 63 3.49 -0.74 -7.17
N SER A 64 3.92 -1.69 -8.00
CA SER A 64 4.33 -3.02 -7.55
C SER A 64 5.84 -3.21 -7.68
N ILE A 65 6.46 -3.93 -6.75
CA ILE A 65 7.81 -4.44 -6.86
C ILE A 65 7.72 -5.96 -6.75
N VAL A 66 7.95 -6.65 -7.86
CA VAL A 66 7.90 -8.12 -7.91
C VAL A 66 9.33 -8.63 -7.99
N ASN A 67 9.79 -9.30 -6.94
CA ASN A 67 11.11 -9.93 -6.92
C ASN A 67 10.99 -11.45 -7.09
N VAL A 68 11.23 -11.93 -8.31
CA VAL A 68 11.00 -13.31 -8.71
C VAL A 68 12.20 -14.19 -8.36
N TYR A 69 12.08 -14.96 -7.29
CA TYR A 69 13.06 -15.98 -6.93
C TYR A 69 12.84 -17.31 -7.66
N LYS A 70 11.58 -17.72 -7.82
CA LYS A 70 11.16 -18.96 -8.47
C LYS A 70 9.84 -18.77 -9.19
N LEU A 71 9.62 -19.55 -10.24
CA LEU A 71 8.36 -19.61 -10.97
C LEU A 71 7.48 -20.69 -10.34
N ASP A 72 6.57 -20.28 -9.46
CA ASP A 72 5.63 -21.19 -8.81
C ASP A 72 4.18 -20.68 -8.85
N ARG A 73 3.27 -21.49 -8.30
CA ARG A 73 1.84 -21.15 -8.27
C ARG A 73 1.55 -19.86 -7.49
N PHE A 74 2.35 -19.54 -6.46
CA PHE A 74 2.13 -18.40 -5.61
C PHE A 74 2.52 -17.10 -6.31
N LEU A 75 3.61 -17.12 -7.09
CA LEU A 75 3.91 -16.03 -8.01
C LEU A 75 2.76 -15.84 -9.01
N GLY A 76 2.23 -16.93 -9.58
CA GLY A 76 1.06 -16.87 -10.47
C GLY A 76 -0.14 -16.17 -9.84
N GLU A 77 -0.51 -16.55 -8.61
CA GLU A 77 -1.59 -15.89 -7.85
C GLU A 77 -1.33 -14.40 -7.61
N GLN A 78 -0.08 -14.03 -7.30
CA GLN A 78 0.33 -12.64 -7.12
C GLN A 78 0.21 -11.82 -8.42
N ILE A 79 0.61 -12.38 -9.56
CA ILE A 79 0.45 -11.71 -10.87
C ILE A 79 -1.03 -11.56 -11.23
N VAL A 80 -1.86 -12.58 -10.97
CA VAL A 80 -3.32 -12.48 -11.18
C VAL A 80 -3.93 -11.41 -10.29
N ALA A 81 -3.49 -11.29 -9.03
CA ALA A 81 -3.97 -10.23 -8.13
C ALA A 81 -3.62 -8.81 -8.64
N LEU A 82 -2.44 -8.63 -9.24
CA LEU A 82 -2.07 -7.38 -9.91
C LEU A 82 -3.01 -7.08 -11.09
N ASP A 83 -3.31 -8.10 -11.90
CA ASP A 83 -4.18 -7.97 -13.07
C ASP A 83 -5.62 -7.63 -12.68
N LEU A 84 -6.17 -8.31 -11.68
CA LEU A 84 -7.52 -8.05 -11.15
C LEU A 84 -7.71 -6.61 -10.65
N LEU A 85 -6.67 -6.04 -10.05
CA LEU A 85 -6.69 -4.68 -9.50
C LEU A 85 -6.11 -3.64 -10.46
N GLN A 86 -5.76 -4.05 -11.69
CA GLN A 86 -5.23 -3.19 -12.75
C GLN A 86 -4.00 -2.39 -12.29
N LEU A 87 -3.13 -3.01 -11.50
CA LEU A 87 -1.89 -2.39 -11.03
C LEU A 87 -0.78 -2.59 -12.06
N ASP A 88 -0.75 -1.71 -13.06
CA ASP A 88 0.08 -1.79 -14.27
C ASP A 88 1.40 -1.03 -14.20
N LYS A 89 1.69 -0.39 -13.06
CA LYS A 89 2.95 0.30 -12.79
C LYS A 89 3.77 -0.50 -11.79
N GLY A 90 5.02 -0.80 -12.16
CA GLY A 90 5.89 -1.51 -11.24
C GLY A 90 7.26 -1.82 -11.78
N PHE A 91 8.01 -2.51 -10.93
CA PHE A 91 9.36 -3.00 -11.18
C PHE A 91 9.39 -4.51 -11.05
N LEU A 92 10.22 -5.13 -11.88
CA LEU A 92 10.47 -6.56 -11.86
C LEU A 92 11.95 -6.78 -11.56
N LEU A 93 12.24 -7.58 -10.54
CA LEU A 93 13.55 -8.16 -10.30
C LEU A 93 13.41 -9.67 -10.45
N HIS A 94 14.48 -10.34 -10.85
CA HIS A 94 14.51 -11.79 -10.82
C HIS A 94 15.90 -12.29 -10.44
N SER A 95 15.94 -13.45 -9.80
CA SER A 95 17.22 -14.10 -9.48
C SER A 95 17.88 -14.66 -10.75
N TYR A 96 19.20 -14.86 -10.71
CA TYR A 96 19.95 -15.50 -11.80
C TYR A 96 19.44 -16.91 -12.16
N GLY A 97 18.77 -17.60 -11.22
CA GLY A 97 18.22 -18.93 -11.44
C GLY A 97 16.91 -18.96 -12.22
N VAL A 98 16.33 -17.80 -12.53
CA VAL A 98 15.09 -17.67 -13.30
C VAL A 98 15.43 -17.27 -14.72
N GLU A 99 15.08 -18.12 -15.69
CA GLU A 99 15.27 -17.83 -17.10
C GLU A 99 14.37 -16.68 -17.56
N SER A 100 14.98 -15.65 -18.14
CA SER A 100 14.31 -14.43 -18.59
C SER A 100 13.20 -14.71 -19.61
N GLU A 101 13.41 -15.65 -20.52
CA GLU A 101 12.46 -16.05 -21.55
C GLU A 101 11.22 -16.73 -20.94
N ALA A 102 11.42 -17.62 -19.96
CA ALA A 102 10.34 -18.27 -19.24
C ALA A 102 9.50 -17.27 -18.45
N LEU A 103 10.17 -16.34 -17.73
CA LEU A 103 9.50 -15.27 -17.00
C LEU A 103 8.68 -14.36 -17.94
N LYS A 104 9.28 -13.90 -19.05
CA LYS A 104 8.56 -13.10 -20.07
C LYS A 104 7.35 -13.84 -20.64
N SER A 105 7.45 -15.16 -20.84
CA SER A 105 6.35 -15.98 -21.34
C SER A 105 5.19 -16.06 -20.35
N ILE A 106 5.48 -16.22 -19.05
CA ILE A 106 4.47 -16.24 -17.98
C ILE A 106 3.79 -14.88 -17.81
N LEU A 107 4.55 -13.79 -17.88
CA LEU A 107 4.01 -12.44 -17.73
C LEU A 107 3.29 -11.95 -18.99
N LYS A 108 3.39 -12.66 -20.11
CA LYS A 108 2.74 -12.28 -21.37
C LYS A 108 1.24 -12.12 -21.17
N ASN A 109 0.69 -11.02 -21.69
CA ASN A 109 -0.73 -10.65 -21.56
C ASN A 109 -1.20 -10.37 -20.11
N THR A 110 -0.28 -10.05 -19.21
CA THR A 110 -0.61 -9.56 -17.85
C THR A 110 -0.17 -8.12 -17.69
N VAL A 111 -0.73 -7.40 -16.71
CA VAL A 111 -0.25 -6.06 -16.34
C VAL A 111 1.25 -6.01 -16.01
N ALA A 112 1.83 -7.10 -15.51
CA ALA A 112 3.24 -7.15 -15.14
C ALA A 112 4.19 -7.22 -16.36
N SER A 113 3.67 -7.40 -17.58
CA SER A 113 4.49 -7.36 -18.80
C SER A 113 5.05 -5.98 -19.11
N SER A 114 4.44 -4.91 -18.59
CA SER A 114 4.90 -3.52 -18.75
C SER A 114 5.92 -3.10 -17.70
N PHE A 115 6.20 -3.94 -16.69
CA PHE A 115 7.04 -3.55 -15.56
C PHE A 115 8.48 -3.32 -16.00
N LYS A 116 9.09 -2.28 -15.41
CA LYS A 116 10.50 -1.99 -15.66
C LYS A 116 11.37 -3.04 -14.99
N VAL A 117 12.22 -3.72 -15.75
CA VAL A 117 13.14 -4.71 -15.22
C VAL A 117 14.36 -4.02 -14.60
N GLU A 118 14.61 -4.29 -13.33
CA GLU A 118 15.75 -3.79 -12.57
C GLU A 118 16.75 -4.92 -12.30
N GLN A 119 18.05 -4.60 -12.36
CA GLN A 119 19.11 -5.60 -12.26
C GLN A 119 19.42 -5.97 -10.79
N ASN A 120 19.28 -5.01 -9.89
CA ASN A 120 19.58 -5.16 -8.48
C ASN A 120 18.84 -4.12 -7.63
N ILE A 121 19.07 -4.16 -6.32
CA ILE A 121 18.42 -3.27 -5.35
C ILE A 121 18.93 -1.83 -5.50
N GLU A 122 20.17 -1.61 -5.91
CA GLU A 122 20.73 -0.28 -6.17
C GLU A 122 19.99 0.40 -7.33
N SER A 123 19.85 -0.27 -8.48
CA SER A 123 19.15 0.28 -9.64
C SER A 123 17.66 0.49 -9.35
N LEU A 124 17.05 -0.39 -8.56
CA LEU A 124 15.69 -0.21 -8.03
C LEU A 124 15.57 1.05 -7.17
N LYS A 125 16.51 1.29 -6.24
CA LYS A 125 16.52 2.49 -5.37
C LYS A 125 16.60 3.77 -6.19
N GLU A 126 17.42 3.79 -7.25
CA GLU A 126 17.51 4.92 -8.18
C GLU A 126 16.17 5.14 -8.91
N SER A 127 15.59 4.09 -9.47
CA SER A 127 14.31 4.16 -10.16
C SER A 127 13.18 4.65 -9.25
N ILE A 128 13.06 4.11 -8.03
CA ILE A 128 12.07 4.54 -7.03
C ILE A 128 12.24 6.02 -6.70
N SER A 129 13.49 6.48 -6.56
CA SER A 129 13.77 7.88 -6.22
C SER A 129 13.30 8.86 -7.31
N SER A 130 13.31 8.43 -8.58
CA SER A 130 12.85 9.22 -9.72
C SER A 130 11.33 9.24 -9.93
N LEU A 131 10.58 8.36 -9.23
CA LEU A 131 9.12 8.30 -9.38
C LEU A 131 8.43 9.55 -8.85
N SER A 132 7.29 9.90 -9.44
CA SER A 132 6.34 10.85 -8.90
C SER A 132 5.15 10.14 -8.26
N SER A 133 4.52 10.80 -7.30
CA SER A 133 3.26 10.35 -6.71
C SER A 133 2.13 10.47 -7.71
N VAL A 134 1.31 9.43 -7.77
CA VAL A 134 0.16 9.35 -8.67
C VAL A 134 -1.05 9.95 -7.97
N ARG A 135 -1.10 11.29 -7.90
CA ARG A 135 -2.22 12.00 -7.29
C ARG A 135 -3.53 11.65 -7.99
N ARG A 136 -4.58 11.43 -7.20
CA ARG A 136 -5.95 11.21 -7.69
C ARG A 136 -6.85 12.27 -7.10
N ASP A 137 -7.20 13.27 -7.91
CA ASP A 137 -8.14 14.32 -7.50
C ASP A 137 -9.58 13.81 -7.43
N GLY A 138 -10.45 14.55 -6.74
CA GLY A 138 -11.88 14.24 -6.61
C GLY A 138 -12.32 14.01 -5.16
N PRO A 139 -13.46 13.33 -4.95
CA PRO A 139 -13.96 13.05 -3.61
C PRO A 139 -12.95 12.26 -2.76
N THR A 140 -12.92 12.58 -1.47
CA THR A 140 -12.01 11.94 -0.53
C THR A 140 -12.46 10.50 -0.27
N ILE A 141 -11.60 9.53 -0.60
CA ILE A 141 -11.84 8.10 -0.42
C ILE A 141 -10.69 7.50 0.38
N ILE A 142 -11.00 6.85 1.50
CA ILE A 142 -9.99 6.30 2.42
C ILE A 142 -10.33 4.85 2.70
N HIS A 143 -9.46 3.92 2.29
CA HIS A 143 -9.69 2.50 2.57
C HIS A 143 -9.08 2.16 3.93
N ILE A 144 -9.88 1.59 4.83
CA ILE A 144 -9.45 1.27 6.20
C ILE A 144 -8.80 -0.11 6.23
N ASP A 145 -7.56 -0.17 6.72
CA ASP A 145 -6.80 -1.42 6.87
C ASP A 145 -6.62 -1.86 8.33
N ASN A 146 -6.59 -0.92 9.28
CA ASN A 146 -6.47 -1.24 10.70
C ASN A 146 -7.27 -0.27 11.57
N ILE A 147 -7.69 -0.74 12.74
CA ILE A 147 -8.56 0.00 13.66
C ILE A 147 -8.09 -0.27 15.08
N PHE A 148 -8.07 0.79 15.88
CA PHE A 148 -7.66 0.77 17.27
C PHE A 148 -8.65 1.58 18.11
N ASN A 149 -8.84 1.15 19.35
CA ASN A 149 -9.48 1.97 20.37
C ASN A 149 -8.40 2.52 21.30
N VAL A 150 -8.04 3.78 21.14
CA VAL A 150 -6.94 4.41 21.89
C VAL A 150 -7.52 5.20 23.07
N LYS A 151 -7.14 4.81 24.29
CA LYS A 151 -7.63 5.42 25.54
C LYS A 151 -7.38 6.93 25.53
N GLY A 152 -8.46 7.72 25.68
CA GLY A 152 -8.41 9.18 25.69
C GLY A 152 -8.43 9.85 24.31
N VAL A 153 -8.18 9.10 23.23
CA VAL A 153 -8.28 9.60 21.84
C VAL A 153 -9.62 9.21 21.22
N GLY A 154 -10.03 7.95 21.40
CA GLY A 154 -11.22 7.34 20.79
C GLY A 154 -10.86 6.33 19.71
N VAL A 155 -11.73 6.21 18.69
CA VAL A 155 -11.50 5.36 17.53
C VAL A 155 -10.38 5.96 16.68
N VAL A 156 -9.34 5.18 16.43
CA VAL A 156 -8.25 5.52 15.52
C VAL A 156 -8.21 4.49 14.41
N VAL A 157 -8.25 4.94 13.16
CA VAL A 157 -8.11 4.09 11.99
C VAL A 157 -6.80 4.36 11.29
N LEU A 158 -6.19 3.32 10.74
CA LEU A 158 -5.16 3.45 9.72
C LEU A 158 -5.75 3.03 8.39
N GLY A 159 -5.42 3.78 7.36
CA GLY A 159 -5.90 3.53 6.02
C GLY A 159 -5.08 4.24 4.98
N ILE A 160 -5.49 4.05 3.73
CA ILE A 160 -4.89 4.75 2.59
C ILE A 160 -5.91 5.70 1.99
N LEU A 161 -5.53 6.97 1.96
CA LEU A 161 -6.19 8.00 1.20
C LEU A 161 -5.96 7.72 -0.29
N LYS A 162 -6.92 7.06 -0.95
CA LYS A 162 -6.82 6.62 -2.34
C LYS A 162 -7.10 7.76 -3.32
N GLN A 163 -7.96 8.71 -2.94
CA GLN A 163 -8.39 9.81 -3.78
C GLN A 163 -8.71 11.04 -2.91
N GLY A 164 -8.54 12.23 -3.47
CA GLY A 164 -8.89 13.50 -2.85
C GLY A 164 -7.88 14.01 -1.82
N VAL A 165 -8.37 14.90 -0.97
CA VAL A 165 -7.60 15.59 0.09
C VAL A 165 -8.40 15.50 1.38
N ILE A 166 -7.74 15.13 2.47
CA ILE A 166 -8.35 15.11 3.81
C ILE A 166 -7.75 16.18 4.68
N LYS A 167 -8.59 16.90 5.43
CA LYS A 167 -8.18 17.91 6.40
C LYS A 167 -8.77 17.60 7.77
N VAL A 168 -8.10 18.09 8.81
CA VAL A 168 -8.66 18.08 10.17
C VAL A 168 -10.02 18.80 10.14
N HIS A 169 -10.97 18.28 10.91
CA HIS A 169 -12.37 18.70 10.97
C HIS A 169 -13.23 18.41 9.73
N ASN A 170 -12.70 17.72 8.71
CA ASN A 170 -13.57 17.22 7.64
C ASN A 170 -14.59 16.21 8.17
N GLU A 171 -15.81 16.33 7.63
CA GLU A 171 -16.86 15.33 7.79
C GLU A 171 -16.81 14.37 6.59
N LEU A 172 -16.83 13.07 6.88
CA LEU A 172 -16.85 11.98 5.92
C LEU A 172 -18.06 11.10 6.19
N ILE A 173 -18.40 10.26 5.21
CA ILE A 173 -19.42 9.23 5.35
C ILE A 173 -18.71 7.89 5.39
N LEU A 174 -18.85 7.17 6.51
CA LEU A 174 -18.34 5.82 6.67
C LEU A 174 -19.27 4.82 5.97
N PHE A 175 -18.71 4.02 5.07
CA PHE A 175 -19.40 2.93 4.39
C PHE A 175 -18.92 1.56 4.90
N PRO A 176 -19.84 0.55 4.98
CA PRO A 176 -21.21 0.53 4.45
C PRO A 176 -22.31 1.13 5.36
N GLN A 177 -21.96 1.55 6.58
CA GLN A 177 -22.89 1.99 7.63
C GLN A 177 -23.64 3.27 7.28
N LYS A 178 -23.12 4.07 6.33
CA LYS A 178 -23.63 5.39 5.92
C LYS A 178 -23.71 6.37 7.09
N LYS A 179 -22.72 6.34 7.98
CA LYS A 179 -22.66 7.17 9.18
C LYS A 179 -21.73 8.34 8.96
N THR A 180 -22.14 9.54 9.38
CA THR A 180 -21.23 10.70 9.37
C THR A 180 -20.17 10.54 10.46
N VAL A 181 -18.91 10.70 10.08
CA VAL A 181 -17.76 10.73 10.99
C VAL A 181 -16.98 12.02 10.78
N THR A 182 -16.32 12.50 11.82
CA THR A 182 -15.50 13.71 11.76
C THR A 182 -14.04 13.38 12.07
N VAL A 183 -13.12 13.92 11.27
CA VAL A 183 -11.68 13.77 11.48
C VAL A 183 -11.21 14.71 12.58
N LYS A 184 -10.80 14.16 13.72
CA LYS A 184 -10.28 14.91 14.87
C LYS A 184 -8.79 15.26 14.70
N SER A 185 -8.01 14.36 14.13
CA SER A 185 -6.59 14.58 13.85
C SER A 185 -6.11 13.63 12.75
N ILE A 186 -5.11 14.06 11.99
CA ILE A 186 -4.45 13.27 10.95
C ILE A 186 -3.00 13.06 11.35
N GLN A 187 -2.50 11.83 11.22
CA GLN A 187 -1.11 11.47 11.39
C GLN A 187 -0.54 10.83 10.14
N MET A 188 0.69 11.20 9.79
CA MET A 188 1.49 10.59 8.73
C MET A 188 2.89 10.35 9.27
N HIS A 189 3.34 9.10 9.25
CA HIS A 189 4.69 8.71 9.72
C HIS A 189 5.04 9.31 11.09
N ASP A 190 4.17 9.03 12.07
CA ASP A 190 4.25 9.48 13.48
C ASP A 190 4.23 11.01 13.69
N LYS A 191 3.81 11.79 12.69
CA LYS A 191 3.68 13.25 12.78
C LYS A 191 2.24 13.69 12.54
N ASN A 192 1.74 14.58 13.39
CA ASN A 192 0.47 15.26 13.16
C ASN A 192 0.60 16.19 11.95
N VAL A 193 -0.43 16.20 11.11
CA VAL A 193 -0.55 17.09 9.94
C VAL A 193 -1.96 17.68 9.89
N GLU A 194 -2.10 18.88 9.35
CA GLU A 194 -3.40 19.54 9.20
C GLU A 194 -4.18 19.05 7.96
N GLU A 195 -3.44 18.57 6.95
CA GLU A 195 -4.00 18.00 5.74
C GLU A 195 -3.10 16.92 5.13
N SER A 196 -3.70 16.03 4.35
CA SER A 196 -3.01 15.00 3.57
C SER A 196 -3.63 14.87 2.18
N HIS A 197 -2.80 14.53 1.19
CA HIS A 197 -3.15 14.44 -0.21
C HIS A 197 -2.99 13.00 -0.68
N SER A 198 -3.90 12.51 -1.52
CA SER A 198 -3.77 11.17 -2.09
C SER A 198 -2.55 11.07 -3.03
N PRO A 199 -1.91 9.90 -3.11
CA PRO A 199 -2.00 8.77 -2.19
C PRO A 199 -1.24 9.04 -0.88
N ALA A 200 -1.77 8.55 0.24
CA ALA A 200 -1.07 8.60 1.53
C ALA A 200 -1.60 7.55 2.49
N ARG A 201 -0.70 6.88 3.21
CA ARG A 201 -1.07 6.10 4.41
C ARG A 201 -1.24 7.08 5.56
N VAL A 202 -2.45 7.12 6.14
CA VAL A 202 -2.84 8.08 7.16
C VAL A 202 -3.38 7.36 8.39
N GLY A 203 -3.08 7.89 9.57
CA GLY A 203 -3.79 7.59 10.79
C GLY A 203 -4.80 8.68 11.11
N LEU A 204 -6.06 8.31 11.33
CA LEU A 204 -7.14 9.25 11.60
C LEU A 204 -7.76 8.93 12.94
N ALA A 205 -7.82 9.92 13.83
CA ALA A 205 -8.70 9.85 14.99
C ALA A 205 -10.09 10.33 14.56
N LEU A 206 -11.11 9.50 14.78
CA LEU A 206 -12.47 9.75 14.33
C LEU A 206 -13.42 9.97 15.51
N THR A 207 -14.39 10.86 15.32
CA THR A 207 -15.56 11.00 16.18
C THR A 207 -16.83 10.69 15.40
N GLY A 208 -17.91 10.34 16.09
CA GLY A 208 -19.18 9.96 15.47
C GLY A 208 -19.33 8.45 15.21
N VAL A 209 -18.31 7.64 15.51
CA VAL A 209 -18.35 6.18 15.40
C VAL A 209 -17.71 5.52 16.63
N SER A 210 -18.25 4.38 17.06
CA SER A 210 -17.67 3.53 18.11
C SER A 210 -16.83 2.41 17.51
N PHE A 211 -15.95 1.81 18.31
CA PHE A 211 -15.02 0.77 17.84
C PHE A 211 -15.72 -0.44 17.23
N ASP A 212 -16.87 -0.84 17.76
CA ASP A 212 -17.62 -2.02 17.31
C ASP A 212 -18.43 -1.76 16.02
N GLU A 213 -18.57 -0.51 15.60
CA GLU A 213 -19.32 -0.11 14.40
C GLU A 213 -18.46 -0.01 13.14
N ILE A 214 -17.14 -0.09 13.28
CA ILE A 214 -16.18 0.14 12.20
C ILE A 214 -15.27 -1.08 12.06
N THR A 215 -15.06 -1.53 10.84
CA THR A 215 -14.29 -2.74 10.56
C THR A 215 -13.30 -2.55 9.43
N ARG A 216 -12.26 -3.39 9.39
CA ARG A 216 -11.31 -3.39 8.29
C ARG A 216 -12.03 -3.66 6.97
N GLY A 217 -11.74 -2.87 5.95
CA GLY A 217 -12.39 -2.94 4.65
C GLY A 217 -13.49 -1.89 4.45
N ASP A 218 -13.90 -1.20 5.53
CA ASP A 218 -14.76 -0.02 5.44
C ASP A 218 -14.04 1.14 4.71
N ILE A 219 -14.85 2.08 4.17
CA ILE A 219 -14.40 3.20 3.33
C ILE A 219 -14.91 4.52 3.88
#